data_AF-A0A8C5X4Y2-F1
#
_entry.id   AF-A0A8C5X4Y2-F1
#
_cell.length_a   1.000
_cell.length_b   1.000
_cell.length_c   1.000
_cell.angle_alpha   90.00
_cell.angle_beta   90.00
_cell.angle_gamma   90.00
#
_symmetry.space_group_name_H-M   'P 1'
#
loop_
_entity.id
_entity.type
_entity.pdbx_description
1 polymer ?
#
loop_
_entity_poly.entity_id
_entity_poly.type
_entity_poly.pdbx_seq_one_letter_code
_entity_poly.pdbx_strand_id
1 'polypeptide(L)'
;AEKAEKLARGAALKWASGVFYRPEKLEGLGHYRRRETQRNSSIQSRLKSTVQSYLEGVSAGLEQLRSAAQEVQSVCQELGTARWALLDSAEHLQGLQQMRELMEEHVQLASVVQVLPQIFSVHEVFSHTLQLLHGQHLLEAHVELMMVEQLRDDILSQLHLRGLSSAQTAVLSYFSGLQELNESLAKQLWDIVGSSLRLVREDPVLFVTAVRIIEREEKIDDALLLEATFLPPGRPKGWRQKFYQVLQDSMTGARFRAPCPDAEGPGLARHLAALQKDIVSELRVVKDLMVQCVPAHYNILSVCTATFHQALTSHLQEILREDLDKQGLFLLLEWALRVYHRSAPTLAPTNHLHSPLPLQMLNENIQVASLITDSLQQKIYNMALEELEAFLGRSVSPSHLCPSSQTLGPQPGILGWCWRSAVGHPVLIHRRLSSLSAQGAAGSAFGGISSQLPQMFVC
;
A
#
# COMPACT_ATOMS: atom_id res chain seq x y z
N ALA A 1 -14.35 74.28 45.68
CA ALA A 1 -13.27 75.20 46.11
C ALA A 1 -13.34 75.52 47.61
N GLU A 2 -14.44 76.07 48.10
CA GLU A 2 -14.57 76.58 49.48
C GLU A 2 -14.32 75.54 50.59
N LYS A 3 -14.79 74.29 50.43
CA LYS A 3 -14.57 73.21 51.40
C LYS A 3 -13.10 72.79 51.50
N ALA A 4 -12.41 72.72 50.36
CA ALA A 4 -10.99 72.39 50.29
C ALA A 4 -10.14 73.51 50.91
N GLU A 5 -10.52 74.77 50.69
CA GLU A 5 -9.86 75.92 51.30
C GLU A 5 -10.04 75.95 52.83
N LYS A 6 -11.24 75.69 53.35
CA LYS A 6 -11.49 75.59 54.80
C LYS A 6 -10.66 74.47 55.44
N LEU A 7 -10.54 73.32 54.78
CA LEU A 7 -9.70 72.21 55.25
C LEU A 7 -8.21 72.54 55.20
N ALA A 8 -7.73 73.15 54.11
CA ALA A 8 -6.34 73.59 53.97
C ALA A 8 -5.98 74.65 55.02
N ARG A 9 -6.86 75.62 55.26
CA ARG A 9 -6.70 76.63 56.33
C ARG A 9 -6.66 75.98 57.71
N GLY A 10 -7.58 75.04 57.99
CA GLY A 10 -7.60 74.31 59.27
C GLY A 10 -6.34 73.49 59.51
N ALA A 11 -5.82 72.80 58.48
CA ALA A 11 -4.57 72.05 58.55
C ALA A 11 -3.36 72.99 58.71
N ALA A 12 -3.32 74.09 57.97
CA ALA A 12 -2.27 75.11 58.07
C ALA A 12 -2.24 75.75 59.46
N LEU A 13 -3.40 76.05 60.06
CA LEU A 13 -3.50 76.59 61.41
C LEU A 13 -2.99 75.61 62.47
N LYS A 14 -3.38 74.33 62.38
CA LYS A 14 -2.88 73.28 63.29
C LYS A 14 -1.36 73.08 63.17
N TRP A 15 -0.83 73.14 61.95
CA TRP A 15 0.61 73.05 61.73
C TRP A 15 1.32 74.29 62.29
N ALA A 16 0.80 75.49 62.01
CA ALA A 16 1.39 76.74 62.46
C ALA A 16 1.41 76.85 63.99
N SER A 17 0.34 76.43 64.68
CA SER A 17 0.30 76.43 66.15
C SER A 17 1.30 75.46 66.76
N GLY A 18 1.63 74.34 66.10
CA GLY A 18 2.65 73.40 66.55
C GLY A 18 4.09 73.89 66.33
N VAL A 19 4.35 74.60 65.23
CA VAL A 19 5.70 75.06 64.85
C VAL A 19 6.07 76.39 65.50
N PHE A 20 5.11 77.31 65.67
CA PHE A 20 5.32 78.68 66.18
C PHE A 20 4.73 78.89 67.59
N TYR A 21 4.94 77.93 68.51
CA TYR A 21 4.35 77.97 69.86
C TYR A 21 5.03 78.97 70.83
N ARG A 22 6.22 79.49 70.51
CA ARG A 22 6.98 80.51 71.27
C ARG A 22 7.45 81.65 70.35
N PRO A 23 7.52 82.90 70.85
CA PRO A 23 7.86 84.07 70.03
C PRO A 23 9.26 83.99 69.41
N GLU A 24 10.24 83.40 70.09
CA GLU A 24 11.61 83.16 69.59
C GLU A 24 11.63 82.28 68.32
N LYS A 25 10.64 81.40 68.13
CA LYS A 25 10.55 80.52 66.95
C LYS A 25 9.98 81.22 65.71
N LEU A 26 9.47 82.45 65.85
CA LEU A 26 8.96 83.26 64.73
C LEU A 26 10.08 83.83 63.84
N GLU A 27 11.32 83.86 64.30
CA GLU A 27 12.48 84.30 63.49
C GLU A 27 12.62 83.48 62.19
N GLY A 28 12.21 82.20 62.21
CA GLY A 28 12.22 81.33 61.04
C GLY A 28 11.08 81.54 60.03
N LEU A 29 10.05 82.34 60.36
CA LEU A 29 8.85 82.51 59.52
C LEU A 29 9.19 83.05 58.13
N GLY A 30 10.19 83.93 58.02
CA GLY A 30 10.67 84.45 56.75
C GLY A 30 11.23 83.36 55.82
N HIS A 31 11.92 82.37 56.40
CA HIS A 31 12.43 81.21 55.65
C HIS A 31 11.30 80.28 55.20
N TYR A 32 10.30 80.02 56.05
CA TYR A 32 9.13 79.22 55.67
C TYR A 32 8.28 79.92 54.60
N ARG A 33 8.06 81.23 54.71
CA ARG A 33 7.36 82.01 53.68
C ARG A 33 8.10 81.91 52.34
N ARG A 34 9.42 82.11 52.32
CA ARG A 34 10.24 81.94 51.10
C ARG A 34 10.13 80.54 50.51
N ARG A 35 10.22 79.50 51.35
CA ARG A 35 10.06 78.10 50.93
C ARG A 35 8.69 77.83 50.31
N GLU A 36 7.61 78.29 50.95
CA GLU A 36 6.25 78.04 50.47
C GLU A 36 5.93 78.85 49.21
N THR A 37 6.43 80.10 49.11
CA THR A 37 6.33 80.88 47.87
C THR A 37 7.08 80.20 46.72
N GLN A 38 8.26 79.63 46.99
CA GLN A 38 9.04 78.91 45.99
C GLN A 38 8.39 77.58 45.59
N ARG A 39 7.77 76.88 46.54
CA ARG A 39 6.99 75.67 46.29
C ARG A 39 5.76 75.98 45.42
N ASN A 40 5.00 77.02 45.77
CA ASN A 40 3.84 77.44 45.00
C ASN A 40 4.24 77.94 43.60
N SER A 41 5.32 78.71 43.45
CA SER A 41 5.81 79.12 42.13
C SER A 41 6.25 77.93 41.29
N SER A 42 6.88 76.92 41.90
CA SER A 42 7.25 75.66 41.21
C SER A 42 6.04 74.84 40.81
N ILE A 43 5.02 74.73 41.66
CA ILE A 43 3.78 74.02 41.31
C ILE A 43 3.04 74.76 40.19
N GLN A 44 2.95 76.10 40.25
CA GLN A 44 2.31 76.90 39.21
C GLN A 44 3.05 76.83 37.88
N SER A 45 4.38 76.88 37.87
CA SER A 45 5.16 76.73 36.63
C SER A 45 5.01 75.34 36.03
N ARG A 46 5.02 74.29 36.86
CA ARG A 46 4.76 72.91 36.43
C ARG A 46 3.35 72.76 35.89
N LEU A 47 2.33 73.25 36.58
CA LEU A 47 0.94 73.22 36.11
C LEU A 47 0.80 73.93 34.77
N LYS A 48 1.34 75.15 34.64
CA LYS A 48 1.31 75.91 33.40
C LYS A 48 1.98 75.15 32.26
N SER A 49 3.17 74.58 32.49
CA SER A 49 3.89 73.78 31.50
C SER A 49 3.12 72.51 31.12
N THR A 50 2.53 71.80 32.09
CA THR A 50 1.74 70.60 31.80
C THR A 50 0.45 70.89 31.05
N VAL A 51 -0.26 71.96 31.42
CA VAL A 51 -1.50 72.36 30.74
C VAL A 51 -1.19 72.87 29.34
N GLN A 52 -0.11 73.65 29.19
CA GLN A 52 0.34 74.12 27.89
C GLN A 52 0.71 72.96 26.97
N SER A 53 1.55 72.02 27.43
CA SER A 53 1.92 70.83 26.66
C SER A 53 0.70 69.96 26.33
N TYR A 54 -0.28 69.85 27.24
CA TYR A 54 -1.52 69.11 26.98
C TYR A 54 -2.38 69.80 25.91
N LEU A 55 -2.57 71.12 25.99
CA LEU A 55 -3.34 71.88 25.01
C LEU A 55 -2.66 71.91 23.64
N GLU A 56 -1.33 72.03 23.60
CA GLU A 56 -0.53 71.92 22.38
C GLU A 56 -0.68 70.52 21.75
N GLY A 57 -0.62 69.46 22.57
CA GLY A 57 -0.86 68.09 22.11
C GLY A 57 -2.27 67.86 21.57
N VAL A 58 -3.30 68.41 22.23
CA VAL A 58 -4.69 68.34 21.75
C VAL A 58 -4.87 69.13 20.46
N SER A 59 -4.28 70.33 20.36
CA SER A 59 -4.35 71.15 19.14
C SER A 59 -3.70 70.44 17.96
N ALA A 60 -2.49 69.92 18.15
CA ALA A 60 -1.78 69.16 17.12
C ALA A 60 -2.56 67.90 16.73
N GLY A 61 -3.15 67.18 17.69
CA GLY A 61 -4.00 66.02 17.42
C GLY A 61 -5.26 66.37 16.62
N LEU A 62 -5.91 67.50 16.91
CA LEU A 62 -7.07 67.99 16.16
C LEU A 62 -6.71 68.42 14.74
N GLU A 63 -5.55 69.05 14.54
CA GLU A 63 -5.04 69.43 13.22
C GLU A 63 -4.72 68.19 12.38
N GLN A 64 -4.05 67.19 12.97
CA GLN A 64 -3.78 65.91 12.32
C GLN A 64 -5.08 65.19 11.93
N LEU A 65 -6.08 65.18 12.81
CA LEU A 65 -7.37 64.55 12.52
C LEU A 65 -8.13 65.28 11.40
N ARG A 66 -8.04 66.62 11.34
CA ARG A 66 -8.59 67.40 10.22
C ARG A 66 -7.87 67.10 8.91
N SER A 67 -6.54 67.03 8.91
CA SER A 67 -5.74 66.66 7.73
C SER A 67 -6.12 65.26 7.23
N ALA A 68 -6.17 64.28 8.13
CA ALA A 68 -6.55 62.91 7.80
C ALA A 68 -7.97 62.82 7.21
N ALA A 69 -8.93 63.59 7.75
CA ALA A 69 -10.28 63.63 7.19
C ALA A 69 -10.32 64.22 5.77
N GLN A 70 -9.53 65.26 5.51
CA GLN A 70 -9.39 65.85 4.17
C GLN A 70 -8.71 64.89 3.20
N GLU A 71 -7.65 64.22 3.62
CA GLU A 71 -6.95 63.20 2.82
C GLU A 71 -7.88 62.04 2.46
N VAL A 72 -8.64 61.50 3.42
CA VAL A 72 -9.63 60.45 3.16
C VAL A 72 -10.68 60.92 2.16
N GLN A 73 -11.14 62.17 2.26
CA GLN A 73 -12.09 62.72 1.31
C GLN A 73 -11.50 62.85 -0.11
N SER A 74 -10.23 63.27 -0.23
CA SER A 74 -9.50 63.30 -1.51
C SER A 74 -9.41 61.89 -2.11
N VAL A 75 -8.97 60.91 -1.31
CA VAL A 75 -8.85 59.51 -1.74
C VAL A 75 -10.21 58.96 -2.18
N CYS A 76 -11.29 59.25 -1.46
CA CYS A 76 -12.63 58.83 -1.87
C CYS A 76 -13.05 59.45 -3.21
N GLN A 77 -12.71 60.72 -3.47
CA GLN A 77 -12.98 61.36 -4.75
C GLN A 77 -12.13 60.74 -5.88
N GLU A 78 -10.84 60.56 -5.66
CA GLU A 78 -9.92 59.91 -6.61
C GLU A 78 -10.38 58.48 -6.95
N LEU A 79 -10.73 57.68 -5.94
CA LEU A 79 -11.30 56.35 -6.15
C LEU A 79 -12.64 56.39 -6.90
N GLY A 80 -13.48 57.39 -6.64
CA GLY A 80 -14.70 57.63 -7.40
C GLY A 80 -14.40 57.90 -8.88
N THR A 81 -13.44 58.78 -9.16
CA THR A 81 -13.02 59.09 -10.55
C THR A 81 -12.43 57.87 -11.25
N ALA A 82 -11.59 57.09 -10.57
CA ALA A 82 -11.00 55.87 -11.10
C ALA A 82 -12.07 54.81 -11.41
N ARG A 83 -13.06 54.65 -10.53
CA ARG A 83 -14.20 53.74 -10.75
C ARG A 83 -15.02 54.16 -11.97
N TRP A 84 -15.30 55.44 -12.14
CA TRP A 84 -16.02 55.93 -13.32
C TRP A 84 -15.21 55.73 -14.60
N ALA A 85 -13.90 56.01 -14.59
CA ALA A 85 -13.02 55.74 -15.72
C ALA A 85 -13.00 54.25 -16.12
N LEU A 86 -13.03 53.34 -15.14
CA LEU A 86 -13.12 51.90 -15.40
C LEU A 86 -14.48 51.51 -16.01
N LEU A 87 -15.59 52.08 -15.53
CA LEU A 87 -16.92 51.82 -16.10
C LEU A 87 -17.05 52.38 -17.53
N ASP A 88 -16.52 53.56 -17.80
CA ASP A 88 -16.48 54.17 -19.14
C ASP A 88 -15.58 53.38 -20.12
N SER A 89 -14.48 52.82 -19.60
CA SER A 89 -13.65 51.89 -20.36
C SER A 89 -14.35 50.57 -20.70
N ALA A 90 -15.42 50.19 -19.98
CA ALA A 90 -16.16 48.95 -20.26
C ALA A 90 -16.88 48.97 -21.63
N GLU A 91 -17.30 50.15 -22.12
CA GLU A 91 -17.81 50.29 -23.48
C GLU A 91 -16.70 50.12 -24.52
N HIS A 92 -15.48 50.56 -24.20
CA HIS A 92 -14.28 50.36 -25.02
C HIS A 92 -13.77 48.90 -25.00
N LEU A 93 -14.11 48.10 -23.97
CA LEU A 93 -13.80 46.67 -23.91
C LEU A 93 -14.51 45.86 -25.00
N GLN A 94 -15.59 46.37 -25.62
CA GLN A 94 -16.18 45.72 -26.81
C GLN A 94 -15.19 45.69 -27.98
N GLY A 95 -14.34 46.71 -28.14
CA GLY A 95 -13.25 46.70 -29.11
C GLY A 95 -12.18 45.63 -28.79
N LEU A 96 -11.98 45.32 -27.50
CA LEU A 96 -11.10 44.23 -27.08
C LEU A 96 -11.71 42.84 -27.26
N GLN A 97 -13.01 42.73 -27.55
CA GLN A 97 -13.62 41.44 -27.88
C GLN A 97 -13.03 40.87 -29.18
N GLN A 98 -12.88 41.72 -30.20
CA GLN A 98 -12.20 41.34 -31.44
C GLN A 98 -10.74 40.93 -31.19
N MET A 99 -10.04 41.65 -30.31
CA MET A 99 -8.67 41.29 -29.92
C MET A 99 -8.62 39.97 -29.13
N ARG A 100 -9.65 39.66 -28.33
CA ARG A 100 -9.77 38.40 -27.60
C ARG A 100 -10.04 37.24 -28.56
N GLU A 101 -10.93 37.41 -29.53
CA GLU A 101 -11.19 36.43 -30.58
C GLU A 101 -9.91 36.16 -31.40
N LEU A 102 -9.21 37.22 -31.83
CA LEU A 102 -7.92 37.08 -32.52
C LEU A 102 -6.84 36.44 -31.63
N MET A 103 -6.80 36.77 -30.33
CA MET A 103 -5.88 36.13 -29.39
C MET A 103 -6.19 34.64 -29.26
N GLU A 104 -7.46 34.25 -29.23
CA GLU A 104 -7.86 32.85 -29.18
C GLU A 104 -7.44 32.09 -30.45
N GLU A 105 -7.63 32.68 -31.63
CA GLU A 105 -7.12 32.14 -32.90
C GLU A 105 -5.59 32.04 -32.91
N HIS A 106 -4.89 33.07 -32.42
CA HIS A 106 -3.43 33.06 -32.33
C HIS A 106 -2.91 32.01 -31.36
N VAL A 107 -3.54 31.82 -30.20
CA VAL A 107 -3.20 30.76 -29.25
C VAL A 107 -3.42 29.39 -29.88
N GLN A 108 -4.50 29.20 -30.63
CA GLN A 108 -4.77 27.96 -31.37
C GLN A 108 -3.70 27.69 -32.43
N LEU A 109 -3.36 28.68 -33.25
CA LEU A 109 -2.33 28.52 -34.27
C LEU A 109 -0.95 28.28 -33.65
N ALA A 110 -0.63 28.96 -32.54
CA ALA A 110 0.62 28.77 -31.82
C ALA A 110 0.74 27.34 -31.25
N SER A 111 -0.33 26.78 -30.68
CA SER A 111 -0.30 25.40 -30.19
C SER A 111 -0.11 24.40 -31.33
N VAL A 112 -0.72 24.64 -32.49
CA VAL A 112 -0.51 23.81 -33.69
C VAL A 112 0.92 23.92 -34.21
N VAL A 113 1.48 25.13 -34.31
CA VAL A 113 2.86 25.35 -34.78
C VAL A 113 3.89 24.66 -33.88
N GLN A 114 3.65 24.59 -32.57
CA GLN A 114 4.54 23.87 -31.64
C GLN A 114 4.48 22.35 -31.80
N VAL A 115 3.28 21.82 -32.06
CA VAL A 115 3.02 20.38 -32.18
C VAL A 115 3.41 19.83 -33.56
N LEU A 116 3.29 20.65 -34.61
CA LEU A 116 3.46 20.23 -36.01
C LEU A 116 4.84 19.59 -36.32
N PRO A 117 5.99 20.14 -35.86
CA PRO A 117 7.28 19.49 -36.07
C PRO A 117 7.35 18.10 -35.44
N GLN A 118 6.75 17.92 -34.27
CA GLN A 118 6.75 16.65 -33.56
C GLN A 118 5.91 15.60 -34.28
N ILE A 119 4.75 16.01 -34.84
CA ILE A 119 3.90 15.13 -35.68
C ILE A 119 4.71 14.58 -36.86
N PHE A 120 5.46 15.42 -37.57
CA PHE A 120 6.23 14.95 -38.72
C PHE A 120 7.35 13.98 -38.35
N SER A 121 7.88 14.04 -37.13
CA SER A 121 8.90 13.12 -36.63
C SER A 121 8.34 11.79 -36.09
N VAL A 122 7.02 11.62 -35.92
CA VAL A 122 6.42 10.43 -35.28
C VAL A 122 6.84 9.13 -35.99
N HIS A 123 6.83 9.10 -37.32
CA HIS A 123 7.19 7.89 -38.07
C HIS A 123 8.68 7.52 -37.93
N GLU A 124 9.55 8.53 -37.84
CA GLU A 124 10.98 8.32 -37.59
C GLU A 124 11.18 7.73 -36.20
N VAL A 125 10.52 8.33 -35.19
CA VAL A 125 10.55 7.84 -33.80
C VAL A 125 10.02 6.41 -33.73
N PHE A 126 8.92 6.05 -34.38
CA PHE A 126 8.43 4.67 -34.40
C PHE A 126 9.45 3.68 -34.96
N SER A 127 10.11 4.03 -36.07
CA SER A 127 11.13 3.17 -36.66
C SER A 127 12.34 2.99 -35.74
N HIS A 128 12.74 4.05 -35.05
CA HIS A 128 13.84 4.04 -34.11
C HIS A 128 13.49 3.26 -32.82
N THR A 129 12.30 3.51 -32.25
CA THR A 129 11.78 2.76 -31.10
C THR A 129 11.70 1.26 -31.40
N LEU A 130 11.29 0.86 -32.61
CA LEU A 130 11.36 -0.54 -33.02
C LEU A 130 12.79 -1.08 -32.97
N GLN A 131 13.78 -0.36 -33.49
CA GLN A 131 15.18 -0.79 -33.45
C GLN A 131 15.68 -0.93 -32.01
N LEU A 132 15.32 0.01 -31.13
CA LEU A 132 15.65 -0.06 -29.70
C LEU A 132 15.01 -1.28 -29.02
N LEU A 133 13.74 -1.58 -29.32
CA LEU A 133 13.06 -2.78 -28.83
C LEU A 133 13.73 -4.07 -29.32
N HIS A 134 14.21 -4.11 -30.57
CA HIS A 134 14.98 -5.28 -31.05
C HIS A 134 16.35 -5.39 -30.37
N GLY A 135 16.97 -4.27 -30.00
CA GLY A 135 18.23 -4.20 -29.27
C GLY A 135 18.13 -4.40 -27.74
N GLN A 136 16.94 -4.69 -27.20
CA GLN A 136 16.66 -4.76 -25.75
C GLN A 136 16.97 -3.46 -24.96
N HIS A 137 16.99 -2.32 -25.65
CA HIS A 137 17.14 -0.99 -25.07
C HIS A 137 15.78 -0.48 -24.56
N LEU A 138 15.25 -1.17 -23.53
CA LEU A 138 13.86 -0.99 -23.07
C LEU A 138 13.60 0.39 -22.47
N LEU A 139 14.60 1.00 -21.80
CA LEU A 139 14.43 2.31 -21.18
C LEU A 139 14.35 3.41 -22.23
N GLU A 140 15.28 3.41 -23.19
CA GLU A 140 15.25 4.38 -24.29
C GLU A 140 13.97 4.24 -25.12
N ALA A 141 13.58 3.00 -25.47
CA ALA A 141 12.35 2.73 -26.18
C ALA A 141 11.12 3.22 -25.41
N HIS A 142 11.09 3.01 -24.09
CA HIS A 142 9.99 3.47 -23.25
C HIS A 142 9.89 5.00 -23.17
N VAL A 143 11.02 5.71 -23.10
CA VAL A 143 11.04 7.19 -23.10
C VAL A 143 10.47 7.75 -24.41
N GLU A 144 10.87 7.18 -25.55
CA GLU A 144 10.32 7.57 -26.85
C GLU A 144 8.83 7.29 -26.96
N LEU A 145 8.38 6.13 -26.46
CA LEU A 145 6.95 5.80 -26.42
C LEU A 145 6.15 6.75 -25.56
N MET A 146 6.65 7.10 -24.37
CA MET A 146 5.98 8.08 -23.49
C MET A 146 5.87 9.45 -24.18
N MET A 147 6.90 9.90 -24.88
CA MET A 147 6.87 11.17 -25.61
C MET A 147 5.77 11.17 -26.67
N VAL A 148 5.65 10.09 -27.45
CA VAL A 148 4.63 9.99 -28.51
C VAL A 148 3.23 9.77 -27.93
N GLU A 149 3.08 8.99 -26.85
CA GLU A 149 1.83 8.86 -26.09
C GLU A 149 1.37 10.23 -25.57
N GLN A 150 2.27 11.01 -24.95
CA GLN A 150 1.96 12.35 -24.45
C GLN A 150 1.50 13.28 -25.58
N LEU A 151 2.20 13.27 -26.72
CA LEU A 151 1.82 14.08 -27.89
C LEU A 151 0.41 13.75 -28.37
N ARG A 152 0.09 12.46 -28.50
CA ARG A 152 -1.25 11.98 -28.89
C ARG A 152 -2.29 12.44 -27.88
N ASP A 153 -2.01 12.26 -26.59
CA ASP A 153 -2.95 12.52 -25.50
C ASP A 153 -3.19 14.03 -25.33
N ASP A 154 -2.17 14.87 -25.53
CA ASP A 154 -2.29 16.33 -25.58
C ASP A 154 -3.21 16.76 -26.73
N ILE A 155 -3.04 16.20 -27.93
CA ILE A 155 -3.93 16.48 -29.07
C ILE A 155 -5.37 16.03 -28.76
N LEU A 156 -5.56 14.82 -28.21
CA LEU A 156 -6.88 14.30 -27.88
C LEU A 156 -7.58 15.12 -26.78
N SER A 157 -6.84 15.56 -25.76
CA SER A 157 -7.38 16.41 -24.69
C SER A 157 -7.85 17.76 -25.23
N GLN A 158 -7.07 18.39 -26.13
CA GLN A 158 -7.45 19.64 -26.79
C GLN A 158 -8.70 19.47 -27.67
N LEU A 159 -8.82 18.35 -28.38
CA LEU A 159 -10.01 18.03 -29.16
C LEU A 159 -11.24 17.80 -28.27
N HIS A 160 -11.06 17.11 -27.14
CA HIS A 160 -12.11 16.87 -26.17
C HIS A 160 -12.64 18.18 -25.56
N LEU A 161 -11.74 19.07 -25.12
CA LEU A 161 -12.11 20.39 -24.58
C LEU A 161 -12.89 21.25 -25.59
N ARG A 162 -12.65 21.04 -26.89
CA ARG A 162 -13.35 21.74 -27.98
C ARG A 162 -14.60 21.00 -28.51
N GLY A 163 -14.95 19.85 -27.96
CA GLY A 163 -16.09 19.05 -28.40
C GLY A 163 -15.98 18.47 -29.81
N LEU A 164 -14.76 18.39 -30.37
CA LEU A 164 -14.48 17.92 -31.73
C LEU A 164 -14.28 16.39 -31.78
N SER A 165 -15.24 15.63 -31.25
CA SER A 165 -15.11 14.17 -31.10
C SER A 165 -14.99 13.43 -32.43
N SER A 166 -15.50 13.98 -33.54
CA SER A 166 -15.38 13.38 -34.88
C SER A 166 -13.94 13.31 -35.39
N ALA A 167 -13.07 14.21 -34.96
CA ALA A 167 -11.66 14.24 -35.35
C ALA A 167 -10.79 13.25 -34.56
N GLN A 168 -11.27 12.73 -33.44
CA GLN A 168 -10.52 11.80 -32.58
C GLN A 168 -10.16 10.51 -33.33
N THR A 169 -11.06 9.98 -34.15
CA THR A 169 -10.82 8.76 -34.92
C THR A 169 -9.65 8.92 -35.91
N ALA A 170 -9.53 10.09 -36.55
CA ALA A 170 -8.42 10.38 -37.46
C ALA A 170 -7.09 10.41 -36.71
N VAL A 171 -7.03 11.03 -35.53
CA VAL A 171 -5.85 11.06 -34.68
C VAL A 171 -5.46 9.64 -34.25
N LEU A 172 -6.40 8.84 -33.76
CA LEU A 172 -6.13 7.47 -33.36
C LEU A 172 -5.65 6.59 -34.52
N SER A 173 -6.18 6.81 -35.73
CA SER A 173 -5.71 6.11 -36.92
C SER A 173 -4.26 6.45 -37.28
N TYR A 174 -3.87 7.73 -37.12
CA TYR A 174 -2.50 8.19 -37.36
C TYR A 174 -1.51 7.59 -36.37
N PHE A 175 -1.87 7.56 -35.08
CA PHE A 175 -1.07 6.97 -34.01
C PHE A 175 -1.29 5.46 -33.84
N SER A 176 -1.85 4.76 -34.83
CA SER A 176 -2.14 3.32 -34.72
C SER A 176 -0.89 2.46 -34.44
N GLY A 177 0.26 2.82 -35.03
CA GLY A 177 1.54 2.15 -34.76
C GLY A 177 1.97 2.20 -33.28
N LEU A 178 1.51 3.20 -32.52
CA LEU A 178 1.81 3.31 -31.09
C LEU A 178 1.25 2.14 -30.29
N GLN A 179 0.07 1.65 -30.66
CA GLN A 179 -0.53 0.49 -30.03
C GLN A 179 0.34 -0.76 -30.23
N GLU A 180 0.80 -0.99 -31.46
CA GLU A 180 1.66 -2.13 -31.79
C GLU A 180 2.99 -2.09 -31.03
N LEU A 181 3.60 -0.89 -30.91
CA LEU A 181 4.83 -0.72 -30.14
C LEU A 181 4.63 -0.94 -28.65
N ASN A 182 3.53 -0.43 -28.09
CA ASN A 182 3.20 -0.63 -26.68
C ASN A 182 2.91 -2.10 -26.37
N GLU A 183 2.24 -2.82 -27.28
CA GLU A 183 2.04 -4.27 -27.19
C GLU A 183 3.37 -5.05 -27.30
N SER A 184 4.27 -4.63 -28.19
CA SER A 184 5.61 -5.22 -28.34
C SER A 184 6.48 -5.02 -27.09
N LEU A 185 6.49 -3.80 -26.53
CA LEU A 185 7.17 -3.50 -25.26
C LEU A 185 6.56 -4.35 -24.13
N ALA A 186 5.24 -4.36 -24.00
CA ALA A 186 4.55 -5.14 -22.97
C ALA A 186 4.90 -6.63 -23.07
N LYS A 187 4.93 -7.20 -24.29
CA LYS A 187 5.34 -8.60 -24.51
C LYS A 187 6.75 -8.86 -23.99
N GLN A 188 7.71 -8.02 -24.32
CA GLN A 188 9.09 -8.17 -23.82
C GLN A 188 9.17 -8.05 -22.30
N LEU A 189 8.41 -7.13 -21.69
CA LEU A 189 8.32 -7.01 -20.24
C LEU A 189 7.78 -8.31 -19.61
N TRP A 190 6.74 -8.91 -20.18
CA TRP A 190 6.17 -10.16 -19.65
C TRP A 190 7.10 -11.35 -19.84
N ASP A 191 7.86 -11.42 -20.94
CA ASP A 191 8.90 -12.45 -21.14
C ASP A 191 10.02 -12.34 -20.08
N ILE A 192 10.40 -11.10 -19.72
CA ILE A 192 11.38 -10.81 -18.66
C ILE A 192 10.83 -11.18 -17.28
N VAL A 193 9.60 -10.76 -16.96
CA VAL A 193 8.96 -11.08 -15.67
C VAL A 193 8.73 -12.59 -15.54
N GLY A 194 8.33 -13.25 -16.63
CA GLY A 194 8.20 -14.70 -16.70
C GLY A 194 9.53 -15.42 -16.46
N SER A 195 10.65 -14.82 -16.89
CA SER A 195 12.01 -15.34 -16.66
C SER A 195 12.66 -14.83 -15.37
N SER A 196 11.92 -14.16 -14.48
CA SER A 196 12.44 -13.42 -13.32
C SER A 196 13.36 -14.24 -12.42
N LEU A 197 12.99 -15.48 -12.06
CA LEU A 197 13.80 -16.33 -11.17
C LEU A 197 15.17 -16.69 -11.76
N ARG A 198 15.28 -16.79 -13.09
CA ARG A 198 16.56 -17.00 -13.78
C ARG A 198 17.35 -15.70 -13.84
N LEU A 199 16.72 -14.62 -14.29
CA LEU A 199 17.36 -13.32 -14.48
C LEU A 199 17.94 -12.77 -13.17
N VAL A 200 17.19 -12.88 -12.07
CA VAL A 200 17.65 -12.42 -10.75
C VAL A 200 18.91 -13.16 -10.26
N ARG A 201 19.17 -14.39 -10.75
CA ARG A 201 20.39 -15.15 -10.44
C ARG A 201 21.57 -14.79 -11.35
N GLU A 202 21.30 -14.56 -12.63
CA GLU A 202 22.32 -14.36 -13.66
C GLU A 202 22.67 -12.88 -13.84
N ASP A 203 21.68 -12.07 -14.21
CA ASP A 203 21.80 -10.63 -14.39
C ASP A 203 20.47 -9.93 -14.02
N PRO A 204 20.39 -9.30 -12.83
CA PRO A 204 19.18 -8.66 -12.35
C PRO A 204 18.88 -7.33 -13.07
N VAL A 205 19.81 -6.77 -13.86
CA VAL A 205 19.64 -5.42 -14.45
C VAL A 205 18.43 -5.36 -15.36
N LEU A 206 18.22 -6.37 -16.21
CA LEU A 206 17.07 -6.43 -17.12
C LEU A 206 15.75 -6.55 -16.35
N PHE A 207 15.73 -7.34 -15.29
CA PHE A 207 14.54 -7.50 -14.44
C PHE A 207 14.20 -6.21 -13.69
N VAL A 208 15.18 -5.56 -13.07
CA VAL A 208 15.00 -4.26 -12.40
C VAL A 208 14.54 -3.20 -13.40
N THR A 209 15.07 -3.22 -14.62
CA THR A 209 14.64 -2.32 -15.69
C THR A 209 13.17 -2.49 -16.03
N ALA A 210 12.70 -3.73 -16.19
CA ALA A 210 11.28 -4.02 -16.41
C ALA A 210 10.40 -3.53 -15.26
N VAL A 211 10.80 -3.79 -14.01
CA VAL A 211 10.07 -3.33 -12.81
C VAL A 211 10.02 -1.80 -12.74
N ARG A 212 11.11 -1.11 -13.09
CA ARG A 212 11.16 0.36 -13.13
C ARG A 212 10.20 0.94 -14.16
N ILE A 213 10.08 0.31 -15.33
CA ILE A 213 9.13 0.73 -16.37
C ILE A 213 7.69 0.55 -15.87
N ILE A 214 7.37 -0.60 -15.26
CA ILE A 214 6.04 -0.86 -14.70
C ILE A 214 5.69 0.17 -13.62
N GLU A 215 6.61 0.46 -12.70
CA GLU A 215 6.40 1.46 -11.65
C GLU A 215 6.26 2.88 -12.21
N ARG A 216 6.93 3.19 -13.31
CA ARG A 216 6.80 4.48 -13.97
C ARG A 216 5.41 4.64 -14.59
N GLU A 217 4.93 3.60 -15.27
CA GLU A 217 3.61 3.59 -15.92
C GLU A 217 2.47 3.67 -14.90
N GLU A 218 2.57 2.97 -13.77
CA GLU A 218 1.58 3.06 -12.70
C GLU A 218 1.52 4.45 -12.07
N LYS A 219 2.69 5.12 -11.91
CA LYS A 219 2.71 6.51 -11.42
C LYS A 219 2.07 7.49 -12.40
N ILE A 220 2.18 7.24 -13.70
CA ILE A 220 1.51 8.04 -14.73
C ILE A 220 -0.01 7.82 -14.63
N ASP A 221 -0.44 6.56 -14.49
CA ASP A 221 -1.85 6.21 -14.31
C ASP A 221 -2.44 6.88 -13.04
N ASP A 222 -1.74 6.81 -11.91
CA ASP A 222 -2.15 7.42 -10.63
C ASP A 222 -2.30 8.96 -10.76
N ALA A 223 -1.35 9.63 -11.42
CA ALA A 223 -1.39 11.07 -11.64
C ALA A 223 -2.58 11.47 -12.52
N LEU A 224 -2.83 10.74 -13.62
CA LEU A 224 -3.96 10.98 -14.50
C LEU A 224 -5.30 10.77 -13.80
N LEU A 225 -5.42 9.76 -12.95
CA LEU A 225 -6.66 9.49 -12.20
C LEU A 225 -6.99 10.57 -11.16
N LEU A 226 -5.98 11.28 -10.64
CA LEU A 226 -6.16 12.35 -9.65
C LEU A 226 -6.47 13.71 -10.31
N GLU A 227 -5.82 14.03 -11.43
CA GLU A 227 -5.80 15.38 -11.98
C GLU A 227 -6.67 15.56 -13.22
N ALA A 228 -6.98 14.48 -13.97
CA ALA A 228 -7.46 14.65 -15.33
C ALA A 228 -8.99 14.69 -15.45
N THR A 229 -9.51 15.76 -16.07
CA THR A 229 -10.89 15.85 -16.58
C THR A 229 -11.12 14.93 -17.79
N PHE A 230 -10.04 14.56 -18.49
CA PHE A 230 -10.04 13.71 -19.67
C PHE A 230 -9.09 12.54 -19.46
N LEU A 231 -9.59 11.31 -19.60
CA LEU A 231 -8.77 10.11 -19.53
C LEU A 231 -8.41 9.64 -20.95
N PRO A 232 -7.12 9.57 -21.30
CA PRO A 232 -6.70 9.09 -22.61
C PRO A 232 -7.10 7.63 -22.87
N PRO A 233 -7.29 7.23 -24.15
CA PRO A 233 -7.65 5.86 -24.49
C PRO A 233 -6.52 4.88 -24.15
N GLY A 234 -6.88 3.80 -23.48
CA GLY A 234 -5.95 2.75 -23.05
C GLY A 234 -5.32 2.97 -21.66
N ARG A 235 -5.69 4.05 -20.96
CA ARG A 235 -5.34 4.29 -19.55
C ARG A 235 -6.56 3.95 -18.64
N PRO A 236 -6.36 3.54 -17.38
CA PRO A 236 -5.09 3.06 -16.82
C PRO A 236 -4.67 1.73 -17.46
N LYS A 237 -3.35 1.49 -17.58
CA LYS A 237 -2.81 0.26 -18.18
C LYS A 237 -2.82 -0.93 -17.20
N GLY A 238 -2.74 -0.67 -15.90
CA GLY A 238 -2.83 -1.70 -14.84
C GLY A 238 -1.69 -2.74 -14.91
N TRP A 239 -0.49 -2.31 -15.27
CA TRP A 239 0.67 -3.18 -15.47
C TRP A 239 1.15 -3.83 -14.18
N ARG A 240 0.91 -3.23 -13.01
CA ARG A 240 1.21 -3.86 -11.72
C ARG A 240 0.35 -5.10 -11.48
N GLN A 241 -0.92 -5.06 -11.85
CA GLN A 241 -1.80 -6.23 -11.72
C GLN A 241 -1.35 -7.36 -12.67
N LYS A 242 -1.03 -7.02 -13.92
CA LYS A 242 -0.49 -7.99 -14.89
C LYS A 242 0.86 -8.56 -14.47
N PHE A 243 1.72 -7.74 -13.85
CA PHE A 243 2.99 -8.20 -13.28
C PHE A 243 2.79 -9.35 -12.29
N TYR A 244 1.85 -9.22 -11.35
CA TYR A 244 1.55 -10.29 -10.40
C TYR A 244 1.02 -11.55 -11.09
N GLN A 245 0.14 -11.40 -12.08
CA GLN A 245 -0.41 -12.53 -12.83
C GLN A 245 0.69 -13.30 -13.58
N VAL A 246 1.52 -12.60 -14.36
CA VAL A 246 2.62 -13.24 -15.12
C VAL A 246 3.62 -13.91 -14.19
N LEU A 247 3.91 -13.28 -13.05
CA LEU A 247 4.79 -13.87 -12.04
C LEU A 247 4.21 -15.17 -11.46
N GLN A 248 2.91 -15.17 -11.16
CA GLN A 248 2.20 -16.35 -10.64
C GLN A 248 2.13 -17.48 -11.68
N ASP A 249 1.82 -17.15 -12.93
CA ASP A 249 1.72 -18.11 -14.03
C ASP A 249 3.07 -18.78 -14.33
N SER A 250 4.17 -18.01 -14.29
CA SER A 250 5.52 -18.55 -14.46
C SER A 250 5.90 -19.57 -13.37
N MET A 251 5.55 -19.26 -12.11
CA MET A 251 5.86 -20.14 -10.97
C MET A 251 5.02 -21.42 -10.96
N THR A 252 3.75 -21.34 -11.37
CA THR A 252 2.84 -22.49 -11.38
C THR A 252 3.06 -23.40 -12.60
N GLY A 253 3.36 -22.83 -13.77
CA GLY A 253 3.32 -23.54 -15.06
C GLY A 253 4.46 -24.53 -15.34
N ALA A 254 5.66 -24.30 -14.80
CA ALA A 254 6.85 -25.09 -15.20
C ALA A 254 7.13 -26.32 -14.32
N ARG A 255 6.69 -26.32 -13.04
CA ARG A 255 7.17 -27.27 -12.02
C ARG A 255 6.10 -28.25 -11.55
N PHE A 256 4.87 -27.77 -11.36
CA PHE A 256 3.76 -28.56 -10.83
C PHE A 256 3.01 -29.32 -11.94
N ARG A 257 3.29 -29.05 -13.22
CA ARG A 257 2.67 -29.74 -14.36
C ARG A 257 3.43 -31.00 -14.82
N ALA A 258 4.56 -31.33 -14.19
CA ALA A 258 5.28 -32.57 -14.49
C ALA A 258 4.45 -33.78 -14.00
N PRO A 259 4.10 -34.74 -14.87
CA PRO A 259 3.37 -35.94 -14.47
C PRO A 259 4.13 -36.67 -13.36
N CYS A 260 3.44 -37.09 -12.30
CA CYS A 260 4.06 -37.90 -11.26
C CYS A 260 4.60 -39.20 -11.91
N PRO A 261 5.91 -39.47 -11.86
CA PRO A 261 6.44 -40.70 -12.40
C PRO A 261 6.10 -41.84 -11.44
N ASP A 262 5.12 -42.64 -11.87
CA ASP A 262 4.65 -43.90 -11.30
C ASP A 262 4.01 -43.80 -9.91
N ALA A 263 2.77 -44.28 -9.79
CA ALA A 263 1.99 -44.41 -8.55
C ALA A 263 2.59 -45.45 -7.56
N GLU A 264 3.86 -45.81 -7.73
CA GLU A 264 4.60 -46.69 -6.83
C GLU A 264 5.28 -45.84 -5.74
N GLY A 265 5.15 -46.23 -4.47
CA GLY A 265 5.67 -45.49 -3.31
C GLY A 265 7.07 -44.85 -3.43
N PRO A 266 8.09 -45.51 -4.02
CA PRO A 266 9.42 -44.91 -4.21
C PRO A 266 9.47 -43.77 -5.24
N GLY A 267 8.58 -43.76 -6.23
CA GLY A 267 8.44 -42.69 -7.23
C GLY A 267 7.89 -41.42 -6.62
N LEU A 268 6.78 -41.55 -5.88
CA LEU A 268 6.14 -40.46 -5.16
C LEU A 268 7.08 -39.81 -4.14
N ALA A 269 7.83 -40.60 -3.36
CA ALA A 269 8.78 -40.07 -2.38
C ALA A 269 9.89 -39.24 -3.04
N ARG A 270 10.43 -39.69 -4.19
CA ARG A 270 11.42 -38.93 -4.97
C ARG A 270 10.83 -37.64 -5.52
N HIS A 271 9.60 -37.70 -6.03
CA HIS A 271 8.88 -36.52 -6.54
C HIS A 271 8.68 -35.46 -5.45
N LEU A 272 8.14 -35.86 -4.29
CA LEU A 272 7.90 -34.96 -3.16
C LEU A 272 9.20 -34.36 -2.61
N ALA A 273 10.29 -35.14 -2.56
CA ALA A 273 11.60 -34.64 -2.13
C ALA A 273 12.22 -33.64 -3.14
N ALA A 274 12.10 -33.92 -4.45
CA ALA A 274 12.55 -33.03 -5.50
C ALA A 274 11.77 -31.70 -5.45
N LEU A 275 10.45 -31.79 -5.37
CA LEU A 275 9.55 -30.63 -5.27
C LEU A 275 9.83 -29.79 -4.02
N GLN A 276 10.09 -30.41 -2.86
CA GLN A 276 10.49 -29.68 -1.65
C GLN A 276 11.80 -28.91 -1.86
N LYS A 277 12.83 -29.59 -2.39
CA LYS A 277 14.14 -28.99 -2.65
C LYS A 277 14.01 -27.81 -3.62
N ASP A 278 13.21 -27.98 -4.65
CA ASP A 278 12.95 -26.99 -5.68
C ASP A 278 12.27 -25.74 -5.12
N ILE A 279 11.15 -25.89 -4.42
CA ILE A 279 10.42 -24.77 -3.78
C ILE A 279 11.33 -24.02 -2.81
N VAL A 280 12.06 -24.74 -1.95
CA VAL A 280 12.95 -24.10 -0.96
C VAL A 280 14.10 -23.35 -1.66
N SER A 281 14.64 -23.89 -2.75
CA SER A 281 15.72 -23.24 -3.51
C SER A 281 15.25 -21.94 -4.19
N GLU A 282 14.01 -21.93 -4.70
CA GLU A 282 13.43 -20.75 -5.36
C GLU A 282 12.99 -19.70 -4.34
N LEU A 283 12.32 -20.09 -3.27
CA LEU A 283 11.96 -19.19 -2.18
C LEU A 283 13.20 -18.53 -1.56
N ARG A 284 14.33 -19.24 -1.48
CA ARG A 284 15.61 -18.65 -1.06
C ARG A 284 16.08 -17.56 -2.03
N VAL A 285 15.98 -17.81 -3.33
CA VAL A 285 16.35 -16.82 -4.36
C VAL A 285 15.41 -15.62 -4.34
N VAL A 286 14.11 -15.84 -4.14
CA VAL A 286 13.14 -14.76 -3.97
C VAL A 286 13.52 -13.91 -2.76
N LYS A 287 13.76 -14.55 -1.62
CA LYS A 287 14.12 -13.88 -0.37
C LYS A 287 15.43 -13.10 -0.44
N ASP A 288 16.48 -13.73 -0.93
CA ASP A 288 17.84 -13.21 -0.81
C ASP A 288 18.17 -12.24 -1.95
N LEU A 289 17.60 -12.44 -3.14
CA LEU A 289 17.92 -11.67 -4.35
C LEU A 289 16.73 -10.84 -4.86
N MET A 290 15.58 -11.47 -5.10
CA MET A 290 14.45 -10.81 -5.78
C MET A 290 13.83 -9.67 -4.95
N VAL A 291 13.82 -9.80 -3.62
CA VAL A 291 13.36 -8.75 -2.69
C VAL A 291 14.18 -7.46 -2.82
N GLN A 292 15.45 -7.54 -3.24
CA GLN A 292 16.30 -6.35 -3.44
C GLN A 292 16.03 -5.65 -4.79
N CYS A 293 15.42 -6.37 -5.74
CA CYS A 293 15.15 -5.86 -7.09
C CYS A 293 13.81 -5.12 -7.21
N VAL A 294 12.89 -5.31 -6.26
CA VAL A 294 11.52 -4.79 -6.35
C VAL A 294 11.20 -3.91 -5.13
N PRO A 295 10.43 -2.82 -5.29
CA PRO A 295 10.00 -2.00 -4.15
C PRO A 295 9.26 -2.77 -3.05
N ALA A 296 9.48 -2.36 -1.80
CA ALA A 296 8.94 -3.05 -0.62
C ALA A 296 7.40 -3.16 -0.59
N HIS A 297 6.68 -2.20 -1.19
CA HIS A 297 5.23 -2.19 -1.22
C HIS A 297 4.62 -3.31 -2.07
N TYR A 298 5.42 -3.98 -2.91
CA TYR A 298 4.96 -5.16 -3.65
C TYR A 298 4.80 -6.41 -2.78
N ASN A 299 5.46 -6.44 -1.61
CA ASN A 299 5.49 -7.61 -0.73
C ASN A 299 5.76 -8.94 -1.47
N ILE A 300 6.74 -8.92 -2.39
CA ILE A 300 6.99 -10.05 -3.30
C ILE A 300 7.20 -11.37 -2.58
N LEU A 301 7.90 -11.37 -1.44
CA LEU A 301 8.14 -12.60 -0.69
C LEU A 301 6.81 -13.28 -0.32
N SER A 302 5.84 -12.52 0.20
CA SER A 302 4.56 -13.12 0.59
C SER A 302 3.78 -13.61 -0.61
N VAL A 303 3.77 -12.83 -1.70
CA VAL A 303 3.04 -13.20 -2.93
C VAL A 303 3.61 -14.48 -3.52
N CYS A 304 4.93 -14.57 -3.68
CA CYS A 304 5.58 -15.77 -4.19
C CYS A 304 5.33 -16.96 -3.27
N THR A 305 5.46 -16.78 -1.95
CA THR A 305 5.27 -17.86 -0.98
C THR A 305 3.85 -18.40 -1.03
N ALA A 306 2.84 -17.54 -0.97
CA ALA A 306 1.44 -17.90 -1.12
C ALA A 306 1.16 -18.62 -2.45
N THR A 307 1.77 -18.16 -3.54
CA THR A 307 1.62 -18.78 -4.87
C THR A 307 2.21 -20.19 -4.91
N PHE A 308 3.42 -20.40 -4.37
CA PHE A 308 4.02 -21.74 -4.27
C PHE A 308 3.19 -22.67 -3.37
N HIS A 309 2.68 -22.16 -2.25
CA HIS A 309 1.82 -22.92 -1.34
C HIS A 309 0.49 -23.32 -2.01
N GLN A 310 -0.13 -22.41 -2.75
CA GLN A 310 -1.35 -22.67 -3.48
C GLN A 310 -1.12 -23.68 -4.60
N ALA A 311 -0.07 -23.51 -5.40
CA ALA A 311 0.29 -24.44 -6.47
C ALA A 311 0.61 -25.84 -5.92
N LEU A 312 1.33 -25.91 -4.80
CA LEU A 312 1.59 -27.17 -4.10
C LEU A 312 0.31 -27.83 -3.62
N THR A 313 -0.62 -27.07 -3.03
CA THR A 313 -1.89 -27.60 -2.55
C THR A 313 -2.69 -28.19 -3.69
N SER A 314 -2.80 -27.46 -4.81
CA SER A 314 -3.48 -27.94 -6.02
C SER A 314 -2.83 -29.21 -6.56
N HIS A 315 -1.49 -29.25 -6.65
CA HIS A 315 -0.74 -30.42 -7.11
C HIS A 315 -0.96 -31.65 -6.21
N LEU A 316 -0.92 -31.46 -4.89
CA LEU A 316 -1.14 -32.56 -3.94
C LEU A 316 -2.60 -33.04 -3.96
N GLN A 317 -3.56 -32.15 -4.22
CA GLN A 317 -4.95 -32.53 -4.46
C GLN A 317 -5.13 -33.31 -5.76
N GLU A 318 -4.36 -33.00 -6.82
CA GLU A 318 -4.35 -33.78 -8.06
C GLU A 318 -3.78 -35.18 -7.84
N ILE A 319 -2.63 -35.29 -7.16
CA ILE A 319 -2.07 -36.60 -6.74
C ILE A 319 -3.08 -37.37 -5.89
N LEU A 320 -3.79 -36.69 -4.97
CA LEU A 320 -4.82 -37.30 -4.14
C LEU A 320 -6.08 -37.70 -4.92
N ARG A 321 -6.31 -37.22 -6.14
CA ARG A 321 -7.40 -37.73 -6.99
C ARG A 321 -7.04 -39.07 -7.63
N GLU A 322 -5.75 -39.34 -7.82
CA GLU A 322 -5.27 -40.62 -8.33
C GLU A 322 -5.43 -41.75 -7.27
N ASP A 323 -5.50 -42.99 -7.74
CA ASP A 323 -5.60 -44.19 -6.90
C ASP A 323 -4.23 -44.53 -6.31
N LEU A 324 -3.89 -43.84 -5.22
CA LEU A 324 -2.68 -44.09 -4.45
C LEU A 324 -2.78 -45.40 -3.68
N ASP A 325 -1.67 -46.15 -3.67
CA ASP A 325 -1.52 -47.31 -2.79
C ASP A 325 -1.44 -46.89 -1.31
N LYS A 326 -1.63 -47.86 -0.41
CA LYS A 326 -1.59 -47.62 1.05
C LYS A 326 -0.27 -46.97 1.47
N GLN A 327 0.83 -47.40 0.87
CA GLN A 327 2.15 -46.85 1.14
C GLN A 327 2.26 -45.38 0.68
N GLY A 328 1.72 -45.02 -0.48
CA GLY A 328 1.65 -43.66 -1.00
C GLY A 328 0.82 -42.72 -0.12
N LEU A 329 -0.33 -43.18 0.39
CA LEU A 329 -1.15 -42.41 1.34
C LEU A 329 -0.41 -42.11 2.65
N PHE A 330 0.29 -43.10 3.23
CA PHE A 330 1.10 -42.89 4.43
C PHE A 330 2.31 -41.97 4.17
N LEU A 331 2.97 -42.11 3.02
CA LEU A 331 4.08 -41.24 2.62
C LEU A 331 3.63 -39.77 2.48
N LEU A 332 2.47 -39.53 1.86
CA LEU A 332 1.95 -38.18 1.68
C LEU A 332 1.48 -37.57 3.01
N LEU A 333 0.90 -38.37 3.91
CA LEU A 333 0.58 -37.96 5.29
C LEU A 333 1.83 -37.52 6.04
N GLU A 334 2.86 -38.37 6.02
CA GLU A 334 4.12 -38.10 6.71
C GLU A 334 4.81 -36.86 6.13
N TRP A 335 4.81 -36.72 4.80
CA TRP A 335 5.42 -35.58 4.14
C TRP A 335 4.70 -34.26 4.49
N ALA A 336 3.36 -34.24 4.41
CA ALA A 336 2.56 -33.06 4.72
C ALA A 336 2.69 -32.63 6.20
N LEU A 337 2.65 -33.60 7.14
CA LEU A 337 2.68 -33.31 8.57
C LEU A 337 4.08 -33.03 9.13
N ARG A 338 5.12 -33.71 8.62
CA ARG A 338 6.45 -33.68 9.25
C ARG A 338 7.51 -33.01 8.41
N VAL A 339 7.50 -33.23 7.09
CA VAL A 339 8.60 -32.84 6.21
C VAL A 339 8.44 -31.43 5.70
N TYR A 340 7.23 -31.07 5.26
CA TYR A 340 6.93 -29.73 4.77
C TYR A 340 6.98 -28.67 5.89
N HIS A 341 6.37 -28.98 7.04
CA HIS A 341 6.33 -28.10 8.20
C HIS A 341 7.72 -27.84 8.80
N ARG A 342 8.64 -28.83 8.75
CA ARG A 342 10.02 -28.68 9.26
C ARG A 342 10.98 -27.96 8.34
N SER A 343 10.71 -27.85 7.04
CA SER A 343 11.59 -27.08 6.12
C SER A 343 11.40 -25.56 6.21
N ALA A 344 10.32 -25.10 6.84
CA ALA A 344 9.96 -23.69 6.98
C ALA A 344 10.92 -22.83 7.86
N PRO A 345 11.48 -23.31 8.99
CA PRO A 345 12.29 -22.47 9.89
C PRO A 345 13.64 -22.05 9.29
N THR A 346 14.17 -22.82 8.33
CA THR A 346 15.48 -22.54 7.67
C THR A 346 15.45 -21.36 6.70
N LEU A 347 14.27 -20.79 6.43
CA LEU A 347 14.09 -19.59 5.61
C LEU A 347 13.89 -18.32 6.46
N ALA A 348 13.88 -18.40 7.80
CA ALA A 348 13.87 -17.23 8.65
C ALA A 348 15.26 -16.53 8.64
N PRO A 349 15.33 -15.19 8.52
CA PRO A 349 16.59 -14.49 8.71
C PRO A 349 16.98 -14.57 10.19
N THR A 350 18.19 -15.06 10.46
CA THR A 350 18.92 -14.69 11.67
C THR A 350 19.04 -13.16 11.69
N ASN A 351 18.35 -12.49 12.63
CA ASN A 351 18.58 -11.10 13.10
C ASN A 351 17.54 -9.99 12.85
N HIS A 352 16.27 -10.27 12.52
CA HIS A 352 15.22 -9.25 12.66
C HIS A 352 13.99 -9.79 13.38
N LEU A 353 13.95 -9.61 14.71
CA LEU A 353 12.82 -10.00 15.60
C LEU A 353 11.50 -9.24 15.35
N HIS A 354 11.35 -8.50 14.26
CA HIS A 354 10.22 -7.60 14.01
C HIS A 354 9.65 -7.64 12.58
N SER A 355 9.77 -8.74 11.84
CA SER A 355 9.02 -8.90 10.58
C SER A 355 7.85 -9.90 10.75
N PRO A 356 6.64 -9.63 10.19
CA PRO A 356 5.51 -10.54 10.22
C PRO A 356 5.67 -11.78 9.30
N LEU A 357 6.74 -11.82 8.51
CA LEU A 357 6.99 -12.82 7.47
C LEU A 357 7.14 -14.27 7.99
N PRO A 358 7.81 -14.54 9.13
CA PRO A 358 7.91 -15.91 9.67
C PRO A 358 6.56 -16.47 10.12
N LEU A 359 5.69 -15.61 10.69
CA LEU A 359 4.35 -15.99 11.09
C LEU A 359 3.43 -16.21 9.89
N GLN A 360 3.60 -15.40 8.84
CA GLN A 360 2.83 -15.56 7.60
C GLN A 360 3.18 -16.88 6.88
N MET A 361 4.46 -17.19 6.71
CA MET A 361 4.87 -18.49 6.13
C MET A 361 4.40 -19.65 7.02
N LEU A 362 4.49 -19.54 8.35
CA LEU A 362 4.00 -20.58 9.25
C LEU A 362 2.49 -20.78 9.08
N ASN A 363 1.72 -19.70 8.97
CA ASN A 363 0.28 -19.74 8.76
C ASN A 363 -0.08 -20.37 7.40
N GLU A 364 0.60 -20.00 6.32
CA GLU A 364 0.42 -20.59 4.99
C GLU A 364 0.78 -22.09 5.01
N ASN A 365 1.86 -22.49 5.69
CA ASN A 365 2.22 -23.90 5.88
C ASN A 365 1.16 -24.68 6.66
N ILE A 366 0.56 -24.09 7.70
CA ILE A 366 -0.54 -24.69 8.46
C ILE A 366 -1.76 -24.88 7.56
N GLN A 367 -2.07 -23.89 6.70
CA GLN A 367 -3.20 -23.96 5.77
C GLN A 367 -3.01 -25.04 4.69
N VAL A 368 -1.83 -25.14 4.08
CA VAL A 368 -1.50 -26.21 3.12
C VAL A 368 -1.66 -27.58 3.81
N ALA A 369 -1.09 -27.73 5.01
CA ALA A 369 -1.21 -28.95 5.77
C ALA A 369 -2.68 -29.29 6.08
N SER A 370 -3.49 -28.33 6.56
CA SER A 370 -4.89 -28.56 6.91
C SER A 370 -5.75 -28.98 5.72
N LEU A 371 -5.59 -28.28 4.58
CA LEU A 371 -6.38 -28.53 3.37
C LEU A 371 -6.12 -29.91 2.77
N ILE A 372 -4.87 -30.36 2.83
CA ILE A 372 -4.48 -31.69 2.35
C ILE A 372 -4.87 -32.75 3.37
N THR A 373 -4.72 -32.47 4.67
CA THR A 373 -5.03 -33.46 5.70
C THR A 373 -6.49 -33.86 5.72
N ASP A 374 -7.46 -33.00 5.42
CA ASP A 374 -8.87 -33.40 5.47
C ASP A 374 -9.22 -34.41 4.35
N SER A 375 -8.81 -34.13 3.11
CA SER A 375 -8.99 -35.04 1.97
C SER A 375 -8.26 -36.37 2.17
N LEU A 376 -7.02 -36.29 2.65
CA LEU A 376 -6.20 -37.44 2.91
C LEU A 376 -6.71 -38.26 4.12
N GLN A 377 -7.21 -37.61 5.18
CA GLN A 377 -7.83 -38.26 6.33
C GLN A 377 -9.06 -39.07 5.90
N GLN A 378 -9.90 -38.54 5.02
CA GLN A 378 -11.05 -39.28 4.49
C GLN A 378 -10.61 -40.54 3.72
N LYS A 379 -9.60 -40.44 2.84
CA LYS A 379 -9.07 -41.61 2.12
C LYS A 379 -8.44 -42.64 3.07
N ILE A 380 -7.69 -42.19 4.07
CA ILE A 380 -7.08 -43.08 5.08
C ILE A 380 -8.15 -43.74 5.95
N TYR A 381 -9.22 -43.03 6.31
CA TYR A 381 -10.33 -43.56 7.08
C TYR A 381 -11.08 -44.66 6.31
N ASN A 382 -11.39 -44.43 5.04
CA ASN A 382 -12.03 -45.42 4.17
C ASN A 382 -11.14 -46.65 3.99
N MET A 383 -9.84 -46.45 3.74
CA MET A 383 -8.86 -47.54 3.65
C MET A 383 -8.75 -48.35 4.95
N ALA A 384 -8.78 -47.69 6.10
CA ALA A 384 -8.74 -48.36 7.40
C ALA A 384 -10.01 -49.18 7.66
N LEU A 385 -11.18 -48.68 7.27
CA LEU A 385 -12.45 -49.41 7.34
C LEU A 385 -12.44 -50.65 6.45
N GLU A 386 -12.00 -50.53 5.19
CA GLU A 386 -11.89 -51.66 4.25
C GLU A 386 -10.98 -52.78 4.78
N GLU A 387 -9.83 -52.44 5.36
CA GLU A 387 -8.94 -53.41 6.00
C GLU A 387 -9.56 -54.07 7.23
N LEU A 388 -10.32 -53.31 8.02
CA LEU A 388 -11.00 -53.80 9.22
C LEU A 388 -12.15 -54.75 8.84
N GLU A 389 -12.92 -54.43 7.80
CA GLU A 389 -13.94 -55.30 7.22
C GLU A 389 -13.33 -56.57 6.62
N ALA A 390 -12.22 -56.46 5.88
CA ALA A 390 -11.52 -57.62 5.34
C ALA A 390 -10.95 -58.53 6.44
N PHE A 391 -10.43 -57.94 7.52
CA PHE A 391 -9.94 -58.67 8.69
C PHE A 391 -11.07 -59.40 9.43
N LEU A 392 -12.19 -58.71 9.67
CA LEU A 392 -13.36 -59.30 10.31
C LEU A 392 -14.01 -60.38 9.43
N GLY A 393 -14.12 -60.17 8.12
CA GLY A 393 -14.64 -61.17 7.18
C GLY A 393 -13.82 -62.45 7.13
N ARG A 394 -12.48 -62.36 7.28
CA ARG A 394 -11.60 -63.54 7.42
C ARG A 394 -11.77 -64.26 8.77
N SER A 395 -12.20 -63.55 9.81
CA SER A 395 -12.46 -64.13 11.14
C SER A 395 -13.85 -64.77 11.29
N VAL A 396 -14.79 -64.44 10.40
CA VAL A 396 -16.20 -64.89 10.46
C VAL A 396 -16.49 -66.08 9.53
N SER A 397 -15.51 -66.61 8.79
CA SER A 397 -15.70 -67.81 7.97
C SER A 397 -15.86 -69.08 8.82
N PRO A 398 -17.05 -69.74 8.90
CA PRO A 398 -17.22 -70.97 9.65
C PRO A 398 -17.04 -72.19 8.73
N SER A 399 -16.10 -73.06 9.11
CA SER A 399 -16.09 -74.52 8.84
C SER A 399 -16.15 -75.03 7.38
N HIS A 400 -14.99 -75.41 6.85
CA HIS A 400 -14.86 -76.73 6.21
C HIS A 400 -14.44 -77.74 7.30
N LEU A 401 -15.18 -78.84 7.44
CA LEU A 401 -14.90 -79.96 8.34
C LEU A 401 -13.52 -80.60 8.03
N CYS A 402 -12.75 -80.85 9.10
CA CYS A 402 -11.46 -81.57 9.16
C CYS A 402 -11.58 -83.09 8.83
N PRO A 403 -10.48 -83.90 8.83
CA PRO A 403 -9.09 -83.66 8.38
C PRO A 403 -8.47 -84.86 7.60
N SER A 404 -7.34 -84.67 6.89
CA SER A 404 -6.20 -85.62 6.97
C SER A 404 -4.96 -85.16 6.16
N SER A 405 -3.80 -85.32 6.80
CA SER A 405 -2.44 -85.43 6.22
C SER A 405 -1.68 -84.14 5.85
N GLN A 406 -0.80 -83.74 6.79
CA GLN A 406 0.51 -83.09 6.64
C GLN A 406 0.85 -82.41 5.28
N THR A 407 1.10 -81.09 5.30
CA THR A 407 2.44 -80.47 5.12
C THR A 407 2.38 -78.92 5.04
N LEU A 408 3.37 -78.28 5.68
CA LEU A 408 3.83 -76.88 5.58
C LEU A 408 2.80 -75.74 5.64
N GLY A 409 2.67 -75.12 6.81
CA GLY A 409 2.06 -73.80 6.95
C GLY A 409 3.02 -72.66 6.52
N PRO A 410 2.53 -71.61 5.83
CA PRO A 410 3.35 -70.44 5.51
C PRO A 410 3.51 -69.55 6.75
N GLN A 411 4.72 -69.04 6.97
CA GLN A 411 4.98 -68.08 8.04
C GLN A 411 4.24 -66.74 7.79
N PRO A 412 3.73 -66.07 8.84
CA PRO A 412 3.15 -64.74 8.71
C PRO A 412 4.24 -63.72 8.39
N GLY A 413 4.09 -63.04 7.26
CA GLY A 413 4.96 -61.94 6.84
C GLY A 413 4.97 -60.79 7.84
N ILE A 414 6.06 -60.02 7.79
CA ILE A 414 6.45 -58.91 8.68
C ILE A 414 5.31 -57.91 9.00
N LEU A 415 4.33 -57.76 8.09
CA LEU A 415 3.13 -56.93 8.28
C LEU A 415 2.19 -57.39 9.40
N GLY A 416 2.07 -58.71 9.64
CA GLY A 416 1.24 -59.26 10.73
C GLY A 416 1.84 -59.00 12.13
N TRP A 417 3.16 -58.86 12.21
CA TRP A 417 3.87 -58.48 13.43
C TRP A 417 3.75 -56.97 13.69
N CYS A 418 3.83 -56.13 12.65
CA CYS A 418 3.58 -54.69 12.78
C CYS A 418 2.14 -54.40 13.25
N TRP A 419 1.14 -55.14 12.74
CA TRP A 419 -0.24 -55.01 13.20
C TRP A 419 -0.44 -55.47 14.65
N ARG A 420 0.14 -56.60 15.08
CA ARG A 420 0.06 -57.02 16.50
C ARG A 420 0.78 -56.07 17.46
N SER A 421 1.88 -55.46 17.03
CA SER A 421 2.64 -54.50 17.85
C SER A 421 1.98 -53.11 17.90
N ALA A 422 1.27 -52.69 16.83
CA ALA A 422 0.60 -51.40 16.76
C ALA A 422 -0.83 -51.39 17.32
N VAL A 423 -1.55 -52.53 17.28
CA VAL A 423 -2.98 -52.63 17.62
C VAL A 423 -3.22 -53.17 19.05
N GLY A 424 -2.15 -53.44 19.82
CA GLY A 424 -2.24 -53.94 21.19
C GLY A 424 -2.89 -53.00 22.23
N HIS A 425 -3.24 -51.75 21.90
CA HIS A 425 -4.01 -50.89 22.81
C HIS A 425 -4.94 -49.91 22.07
N PRO A 426 -6.17 -50.36 21.72
CA PRO A 426 -7.22 -49.51 21.14
C PRO A 426 -7.53 -48.26 21.99
N VAL A 427 -7.31 -48.35 23.30
CA VAL A 427 -7.55 -47.27 24.28
C VAL A 427 -6.56 -46.11 24.16
N LEU A 428 -5.32 -46.35 23.69
CA LEU A 428 -4.28 -45.31 23.62
C LEU A 428 -4.40 -44.44 22.36
N ILE A 429 -4.89 -45.01 21.26
CA ILE A 429 -5.12 -44.29 19.99
C ILE A 429 -6.35 -43.39 20.12
N HIS A 430 -7.44 -43.89 20.71
CA HIS A 430 -8.62 -43.08 21.02
C HIS A 430 -8.28 -41.93 21.98
N ARG A 431 -7.46 -42.16 23.02
CA ARG A 431 -6.99 -41.11 23.94
C ARG A 431 -6.06 -40.08 23.29
N ARG A 432 -5.20 -40.49 22.34
CA ARG A 432 -4.33 -39.54 21.63
C ARG A 432 -5.08 -38.70 20.59
N LEU A 433 -6.04 -39.30 19.88
CA LEU A 433 -6.90 -38.58 18.93
C LEU A 433 -7.84 -37.59 19.64
N SER A 434 -8.41 -37.98 20.78
CA SER A 434 -9.20 -37.05 21.61
C SER A 434 -8.35 -35.96 22.28
N SER A 435 -7.07 -36.24 22.61
CA SER A 435 -6.16 -35.19 23.10
C SER A 435 -5.72 -34.19 22.03
N LEU A 436 -5.66 -34.61 20.75
CA LEU A 436 -5.35 -33.74 19.61
C LEU A 436 -6.55 -32.86 19.23
N SER A 437 -7.78 -33.37 19.37
CA SER A 437 -9.01 -32.59 19.25
C SER A 437 -9.16 -31.50 20.32
N ALA A 438 -8.51 -31.64 21.48
CA ALA A 438 -8.60 -30.68 22.58
C ALA A 438 -7.58 -29.52 22.51
N GLN A 439 -6.57 -29.59 21.64
CA GLN A 439 -5.50 -28.57 21.55
C GLN A 439 -5.56 -27.67 20.30
N GLY A 440 -6.50 -27.90 19.38
CA GLY A 440 -6.72 -27.06 18.21
C GLY A 440 -8.05 -26.33 18.27
N ALA A 441 -8.01 -25.02 18.53
CA ALA A 441 -9.18 -24.16 18.48
C ALA A 441 -9.72 -24.03 17.05
N ALA A 442 -10.68 -24.86 16.68
CA ALA A 442 -11.64 -24.64 15.60
C ALA A 442 -12.90 -25.48 15.88
N GLY A 443 -13.65 -25.07 16.91
CA GLY A 443 -14.97 -25.63 17.17
C GLY A 443 -15.97 -25.14 16.14
N SER A 444 -16.42 -26.02 15.24
CA SER A 444 -17.79 -25.99 14.69
C SER A 444 -18.15 -27.16 13.77
N ALA A 445 -17.22 -28.03 13.34
CA ALA A 445 -17.55 -29.10 12.37
C ALA A 445 -17.77 -30.51 12.97
N PHE A 446 -17.49 -30.74 14.26
CA PHE A 446 -17.49 -32.10 14.86
C PHE A 446 -18.81 -32.55 15.54
N GLY A 447 -19.85 -31.69 15.57
CA GLY A 447 -21.09 -31.98 16.31
C GLY A 447 -22.02 -33.04 15.69
N GLY A 448 -21.78 -33.43 14.44
CA GLY A 448 -22.74 -34.26 13.68
C GLY A 448 -22.47 -35.76 13.61
N ILE A 449 -21.28 -36.24 13.99
CA ILE A 449 -20.82 -37.59 13.61
C ILE A 449 -20.71 -38.54 14.83
N SER A 450 -20.87 -38.03 16.06
CA SER A 450 -20.84 -38.86 17.28
C SER A 450 -22.08 -39.76 17.49
N SER A 451 -23.13 -39.65 16.67
CA SER A 451 -24.41 -40.31 16.93
C SER A 451 -24.65 -41.64 16.21
N GLN A 452 -23.73 -42.11 15.34
CA GLN A 452 -23.97 -43.32 14.53
C GLN A 452 -23.17 -44.56 14.91
N LEU A 453 -22.33 -44.53 15.96
CA LEU A 453 -21.43 -45.64 16.30
C LEU A 453 -21.82 -46.59 17.48
N PRO A 454 -22.91 -46.42 18.26
CA PRO A 454 -23.21 -47.40 19.31
C PRO A 454 -24.27 -48.47 18.96
N GLN A 455 -24.64 -48.68 17.69
CA GLN A 455 -25.67 -49.69 17.34
C GLN A 455 -25.20 -50.96 16.61
N MET A 456 -23.91 -51.13 16.33
CA MET A 456 -23.40 -52.32 15.61
C MET A 456 -22.71 -53.36 16.52
N PHE A 457 -22.81 -53.23 17.85
CA PHE A 457 -22.31 -54.23 18.81
C PHE A 457 -23.38 -54.60 19.85
N VAL A 458 -24.48 -55.21 19.39
CA VAL A 458 -25.30 -56.13 20.19
C VAL A 458 -25.79 -57.23 19.25
N CYS A 459 -25.50 -58.48 19.66
CA CYS A 459 -25.61 -59.77 18.96
C CYS A 459 -24.43 -60.14 18.06
#